data_AF-A0A915LQJ4-F1
#
_entry.id   AF-A0A915LQJ4-F1
#
_cell.length_a   1.000
_cell.length_b   1.000
_cell.length_c   1.000
_cell.angle_alpha   90.00
_cell.angle_beta   90.00
_cell.angle_gamma   90.00
#
_symmetry.space_group_name_H-M   'P 1'
#
loop_
_entity.id
_entity.type
_entity.pdbx_description
1 polymer ?
#
loop_
_entity_poly.entity_id
_entity_poly.type
_entity_poly.pdbx_seq_one_letter_code
_entity_poly.pdbx_strand_id
1 'polypeptide(L)'
;MVEMTCDLAPDQQSKSSPPPSTIIQQQFENSENFFEGAEKLLEIWFFGKEKNSSLRKIPKSELDRLMDIAGCKILQILRTEQIDSYLLSESSLFVSDRRLILKTCGQTRPLLVISELLKLAQIYGRMDIVTNVYYSRKNFFCPQLHATYLYTLTSSPPKAIIAAHHPKLPDHTLELQMTGIPAEVLRIYSWAECPSGAAECTKRSGILDLLPRETLIQDELFKPVGMNGVIDHDEYVTIHITPEPEFCYASFETNHRRGCLFEQTRKVLNIYKPTRFILTLFASKLSVEARASQQRFWKEELEGYKRASVQMLRLQQDKVLFALFVRDNTQEENDSSYFYDQENVQLKNTQVKTKGGNDDGRCNEPR
;
A
#
# COMPACT_ATOMS: atom_id res chain seq x y z
N MET A 1 9.24 -18.93 -5.80
CA MET A 1 8.61 -17.68 -6.23
C MET A 1 7.13 -17.93 -6.28
N VAL A 2 6.33 -17.13 -5.60
CA VAL A 2 4.88 -17.15 -5.78
C VAL A 2 4.50 -15.77 -6.26
N GLU A 3 4.11 -15.68 -7.53
CA GLU A 3 3.56 -14.47 -8.12
C GLU A 3 2.03 -14.54 -7.92
N MET A 4 1.46 -13.50 -7.31
CA MET A 4 0.02 -13.32 -7.23
C MET A 4 -0.37 -12.20 -8.19
N THR A 5 -0.86 -12.56 -9.37
CA THR A 5 -1.51 -11.61 -10.27
C THR A 5 -3.02 -11.66 -10.05
N CYS A 6 -3.65 -10.48 -10.03
CA CYS A 6 -5.07 -10.36 -10.33
C CYS A 6 -5.18 -10.06 -11.82
N ASP A 7 -5.15 -11.11 -12.65
CA ASP A 7 -5.50 -10.96 -14.06
C ASP A 7 -7.02 -10.87 -14.14
N LEU A 8 -7.54 -9.69 -14.45
CA LEU A 8 -8.84 -9.58 -15.09
C LEU A 8 -8.69 -10.28 -16.45
N ALA A 9 -9.63 -11.17 -16.79
CA ALA A 9 -9.57 -11.99 -18.00
C ALA A 9 -9.19 -11.14 -19.23
N PRO A 10 -8.34 -11.65 -20.15
CA PRO A 10 -7.99 -10.91 -21.35
C PRO A 10 -9.24 -10.72 -22.20
N ASP A 11 -9.69 -9.47 -22.32
CA ASP A 11 -10.60 -9.07 -23.39
C ASP A 11 -9.94 -9.41 -24.71
N GLN A 12 -10.69 -10.11 -25.58
CA GLN A 12 -10.22 -10.44 -26.92
C GLN A 12 -9.86 -9.13 -27.65
N GLN A 13 -8.56 -8.95 -27.90
CA GLN A 13 -8.02 -7.79 -28.61
C GLN A 13 -8.65 -7.69 -30.01
N SER A 14 -9.67 -6.85 -30.14
CA SER A 14 -9.96 -6.16 -31.39
C SER A 14 -9.10 -4.89 -31.43
N LYS A 15 -8.56 -4.56 -32.61
CA LYS A 15 -7.81 -3.31 -32.87
C LYS A 15 -8.72 -2.10 -32.62
N SER A 16 -8.85 -1.70 -31.37
CA SER A 16 -9.49 -0.46 -30.94
C SER A 16 -8.52 0.30 -30.04
N SER A 17 -8.75 1.61 -29.94
CA SER A 17 -7.98 2.56 -29.14
C SER A 17 -7.53 2.00 -27.79
N PRO A 18 -6.36 2.41 -27.27
CA PRO A 18 -5.88 1.95 -25.97
C PRO A 18 -6.97 2.15 -24.91
N PRO A 19 -7.11 1.23 -23.95
CA PRO A 19 -8.15 1.31 -22.94
C PRO A 19 -8.03 2.63 -22.15
N PRO A 20 -9.14 3.18 -21.62
CA PRO A 20 -9.15 4.50 -20.97
C PRO A 20 -8.08 4.66 -19.88
N SER A 21 -7.77 3.59 -19.16
CA SER A 21 -6.70 3.55 -18.15
C SER A 21 -5.31 3.83 -18.74
N THR A 22 -5.01 3.32 -19.95
CA THR A 22 -3.72 3.53 -20.62
C THR A 22 -3.57 4.95 -21.15
N ILE A 23 -4.66 5.59 -21.60
CA ILE A 23 -4.64 7.00 -22.04
C ILE A 23 -4.36 7.92 -20.84
N ILE A 24 -5.00 7.66 -19.70
CA ILE A 24 -4.77 8.41 -18.46
C ILE A 24 -3.32 8.23 -17.98
N GLN A 25 -2.80 7.00 -17.99
CA GLN A 25 -1.41 6.72 -17.62
C GLN A 25 -0.40 7.49 -18.50
N GLN A 26 -0.61 7.52 -19.81
CA GLN A 26 0.24 8.26 -20.76
C GLN A 26 0.18 9.78 -20.57
N GLN A 27 -0.94 10.33 -20.10
CA GLN A 27 -1.05 11.75 -19.78
C GLN A 27 -0.21 12.14 -18.54
N PHE A 28 -0.07 11.25 -17.56
CA PHE A 28 0.72 11.49 -16.36
C PHE A 28 2.22 11.21 -16.51
N GLU A 29 2.63 10.41 -17.51
CA GLU A 29 4.04 10.12 -17.80
C GLU A 29 4.91 11.39 -17.97
N ASN A 30 4.34 12.45 -18.54
CA ASN A 30 5.03 13.72 -18.80
C ASN A 30 4.62 14.83 -17.83
N SER A 31 3.87 14.52 -16.78
CA SER A 31 3.41 15.50 -15.80
C SER A 31 4.44 15.65 -14.68
N GLU A 32 5.00 16.86 -14.50
CA GLU A 32 5.83 17.20 -13.34
C GLU A 32 5.08 17.06 -12.00
N ASN A 33 3.75 16.95 -12.04
CA ASN A 33 2.89 16.85 -10.86
C ASN A 33 2.51 15.41 -10.49
N PHE A 34 2.98 14.39 -11.22
CA PHE A 34 2.63 13.00 -10.91
C PHE A 34 3.45 12.44 -9.75
N PHE A 35 2.77 11.74 -8.82
CA PHE A 35 3.40 11.00 -7.74
C PHE A 35 2.89 9.55 -7.69
N GLU A 36 3.80 8.58 -7.70
CA GLU A 36 3.43 7.17 -7.55
C GLU A 36 3.25 6.81 -6.07
N GLY A 37 2.01 6.86 -5.60
CA GLY A 37 1.65 6.53 -4.22
C GLY A 37 1.85 5.05 -3.85
N ALA A 38 1.82 4.14 -4.83
CA ALA A 38 1.93 2.71 -4.57
C ALA A 38 3.28 2.34 -3.92
N GLU A 39 3.19 1.82 -2.69
CA GLU A 39 4.37 1.53 -1.87
C GLU A 39 5.09 0.24 -2.28
N LYS A 40 6.39 0.25 -2.02
CA LYS A 40 7.31 -0.89 -2.10
C LYS A 40 7.75 -1.21 -0.68
N LEU A 41 7.53 -2.46 -0.25
CA LEU A 41 7.86 -2.93 1.08
C LEU A 41 9.02 -3.91 1.00
N LEU A 42 10.10 -3.63 1.73
CA LEU A 42 11.22 -4.55 1.93
C LEU A 42 11.32 -4.87 3.42
N GLU A 43 11.14 -6.14 3.77
CA GLU A 43 11.29 -6.64 5.13
C GLU A 43 12.40 -7.70 5.18
N ILE A 44 13.37 -7.52 6.07
CA ILE A 44 14.50 -8.44 6.23
C ILE A 44 14.65 -8.81 7.70
N TRP A 45 14.77 -10.11 7.95
CA TRP A 45 14.99 -10.69 9.26
C TRP A 45 16.39 -11.27 9.37
N PHE A 46 17.03 -11.06 10.51
CA PHE A 46 18.37 -11.49 10.80
C PHE A 46 18.41 -12.40 12.04
N PHE A 47 19.45 -13.23 12.12
CA PHE A 47 19.78 -14.00 13.31
C PHE A 47 21.10 -13.49 13.93
N GLY A 48 21.02 -13.07 15.18
CA GLY A 48 22.19 -12.82 16.02
C GLY A 48 22.55 -14.03 16.87
N LYS A 49 23.80 -14.50 16.76
CA LYS A 49 24.37 -15.58 17.60
C LYS A 49 24.63 -15.10 19.03
N GLU A 50 24.91 -13.82 19.21
CA GLU A 50 25.23 -13.23 20.51
C GLU A 50 23.98 -12.63 21.17
N LYS A 51 23.95 -12.62 22.51
CA LYS A 51 22.85 -11.99 23.28
C LYS A 51 22.71 -10.49 22.98
N ASN A 52 23.80 -9.84 22.58
CA ASN A 52 23.85 -8.40 22.35
C ASN A 52 23.83 -8.05 20.85
N SER A 53 23.49 -8.98 19.95
CA SER A 53 23.31 -8.66 18.53
C SER A 53 22.02 -7.85 18.34
N SER A 54 22.11 -6.69 17.69
CA SER A 54 20.94 -5.83 17.41
C SER A 54 21.20 -4.88 16.24
N LEU A 55 20.29 -4.82 15.25
CA LEU A 55 20.36 -3.87 14.13
C LEU A 55 20.28 -2.41 14.59
N ARG A 56 19.70 -2.15 15.76
CA ARG A 56 19.59 -0.80 16.35
C ARG A 56 20.94 -0.18 16.73
N LYS A 57 22.01 -0.97 16.66
CA LYS A 57 23.39 -0.51 16.83
C LYS A 57 23.96 0.16 15.59
N ILE A 58 23.29 0.07 14.44
CA ILE A 58 23.70 0.76 13.22
C ILE A 58 23.60 2.27 13.49
N PRO A 59 24.68 3.05 13.34
CA PRO A 59 24.66 4.48 13.58
C PRO A 59 23.69 5.21 12.64
N LYS A 60 23.07 6.28 13.14
CA LYS A 60 22.17 7.14 12.35
C LYS A 60 22.82 7.61 11.04
N SER A 61 24.11 7.97 11.07
CA SER A 61 24.85 8.39 9.87
C SER A 61 24.96 7.31 8.80
N GLU A 62 25.00 6.04 9.17
CA GLU A 62 25.00 4.94 8.20
C GLU A 62 23.58 4.67 7.69
N LEU A 63 22.56 4.82 8.55
CA LEU A 63 21.16 4.78 8.11
C LEU A 63 20.83 5.91 7.12
N ASP A 64 21.37 7.12 7.32
CA ASP A 64 21.24 8.22 6.35
C ASP A 64 21.80 7.83 4.98
N ARG A 65 23.03 7.29 4.95
CA ARG A 65 23.66 6.82 3.71
C ARG A 65 22.85 5.70 3.06
N LEU A 66 22.27 4.82 3.87
CA LEU A 66 21.41 3.74 3.38
C LEU A 66 20.14 4.30 2.73
N MET A 67 19.52 5.33 3.32
CA MET A 67 18.35 6.00 2.74
C MET A 67 18.73 6.81 1.50
N ASP A 68 19.93 7.38 1.44
CA ASP A 68 20.44 8.03 0.22
C ASP A 68 20.53 7.04 -0.96
N ILE A 69 20.92 5.79 -0.70
CA ILE A 69 20.91 4.71 -1.70
C ILE A 69 19.47 4.38 -2.14
N ALA A 70 18.51 4.37 -1.21
CA ALA A 70 17.10 4.16 -1.52
C ALA A 70 16.47 5.34 -2.29
N GLY A 71 17.07 6.52 -2.23
CA GLY A 71 16.57 7.76 -2.83
C GLY A 71 15.61 8.54 -1.93
N CYS A 72 15.74 8.44 -0.61
CA CYS A 72 14.91 9.17 0.36
C CYS A 72 15.73 9.67 1.55
N LYS A 73 15.13 10.50 2.41
CA LYS A 73 15.79 11.09 3.60
C LYS A 73 15.03 10.76 4.88
N ILE A 74 15.75 10.61 5.98
CA ILE A 74 15.18 10.54 7.33
C ILE A 74 14.81 11.96 7.78
N LEU A 75 13.56 12.15 8.20
CA LEU A 75 13.02 13.44 8.62
C LEU A 75 12.84 13.51 10.12
N GLN A 76 12.22 12.48 10.70
CA GLN A 76 12.01 12.38 12.13
C GLN A 76 12.39 11.00 12.64
N ILE A 77 12.72 10.90 13.93
CA ILE A 77 13.12 9.66 14.59
C ILE A 77 12.35 9.51 15.90
N LEU A 78 11.74 8.34 16.09
CA LEU A 78 11.14 7.95 17.36
C LEU A 78 11.70 6.63 17.81
N ARG A 79 12.07 6.54 19.08
CA ARG A 79 12.72 5.36 19.65
C ARG A 79 11.94 4.89 20.86
N THR A 80 11.67 3.59 20.90
CA THR A 80 11.18 2.91 22.09
C THR A 80 12.22 1.94 22.60
N GLU A 81 11.90 1.13 23.61
CA GLU A 81 12.80 0.09 24.09
C GLU A 81 13.07 -0.99 23.05
N GLN A 82 12.18 -1.21 22.08
CA GLN A 82 12.26 -2.35 21.16
C GLN A 82 12.39 -1.98 19.67
N ILE A 83 11.96 -0.77 19.27
CA ILE A 83 11.94 -0.36 17.87
C ILE A 83 12.39 1.09 17.72
N ASP A 84 13.19 1.35 16.69
CA ASP A 84 13.47 2.69 16.19
C ASP A 84 12.65 2.90 14.90
N SER A 85 11.75 3.87 14.92
CA SER A 85 10.97 4.29 13.76
C SER A 85 11.54 5.59 13.19
N TYR A 86 11.56 5.64 11.87
CA TYR A 86 12.08 6.74 11.09
C TYR A 86 11.00 7.13 10.09
N LEU A 87 10.47 8.35 10.23
CA LEU A 87 9.64 8.96 9.21
C LEU A 87 10.54 9.43 8.07
N LEU A 88 10.29 8.93 6.86
CA LEU A 88 11.08 9.25 5.67
C LEU A 88 10.37 10.29 4.82
N SER A 89 11.10 10.94 3.93
CA SER A 89 10.53 11.80 2.90
C SER A 89 9.60 11.07 1.93
N GLU A 90 9.75 9.75 1.83
CA GLU A 90 9.07 8.88 0.86
C GLU A 90 8.55 7.61 1.54
N SER A 91 7.90 7.72 2.71
CA SER A 91 7.33 6.63 3.54
C SER A 91 8.04 6.39 4.89
N SER A 92 8.48 5.17 5.21
CA SER A 92 8.82 4.78 6.58
C SER A 92 9.93 3.74 6.67
N LEU A 93 10.74 3.82 7.73
CA LEU A 93 11.71 2.79 8.10
C LEU A 93 11.51 2.40 9.57
N PHE A 94 11.46 1.10 9.84
CA PHE A 94 11.43 0.54 11.18
C PHE A 94 12.60 -0.40 11.40
N VAL A 95 13.32 -0.21 12.51
CA VAL A 95 14.49 -1.01 12.88
C VAL A 95 14.29 -1.55 14.29
N SER A 96 14.09 -2.87 14.42
CA SER A 96 14.13 -3.57 15.70
C SER A 96 15.41 -4.37 15.83
N ASP A 97 15.59 -5.15 16.89
CA ASP A 97 16.84 -5.89 17.11
C ASP A 97 17.19 -6.82 15.94
N ARG A 98 16.20 -7.47 15.34
CA ARG A 98 16.39 -8.53 14.34
C ARG A 98 15.62 -8.32 13.05
N ARG A 99 14.85 -7.24 12.94
CA ARG A 99 14.00 -6.95 11.79
C ARG A 99 14.23 -5.53 11.30
N LEU A 100 14.33 -5.38 9.99
CA LEU A 100 14.28 -4.09 9.33
C LEU A 100 13.13 -4.10 8.33
N ILE A 101 12.27 -3.09 8.41
CA ILE A 101 11.17 -2.86 7.47
C ILE A 101 11.42 -1.51 6.81
N LEU A 102 11.68 -1.51 5.51
CA LEU A 102 11.83 -0.32 4.68
C LEU A 102 10.65 -0.24 3.72
N LYS A 103 9.79 0.75 3.94
CA LYS A 103 8.65 1.04 3.08
C LYS A 103 8.91 2.35 2.34
N THR A 104 8.74 2.33 1.03
CA THR A 104 9.06 3.49 0.18
C THR A 104 8.06 3.70 -0.95
N CYS A 105 7.74 4.95 -1.28
CA CYS A 105 6.87 5.35 -2.41
C CYS A 105 7.64 6.15 -3.47
N GLY A 106 6.95 6.67 -4.49
CA GLY A 106 7.57 7.41 -5.60
C GLY A 106 8.58 6.57 -6.38
N GLN A 107 9.65 7.19 -6.88
CA GLN A 107 10.69 6.54 -7.72
C GLN A 107 11.86 5.92 -6.93
N THR A 108 11.69 5.77 -5.61
CA THR A 108 12.67 5.16 -4.71
C THR A 108 13.00 3.70 -5.08
N ARG A 109 14.18 3.24 -4.66
CA ARG A 109 14.77 1.96 -5.06
C ARG A 109 15.21 1.15 -3.84
N PRO A 110 14.27 0.68 -2.99
CA PRO A 110 14.58 0.03 -1.72
C PRO A 110 15.44 -1.23 -1.89
N LEU A 111 15.36 -1.94 -3.01
CA LEU A 111 16.17 -3.13 -3.25
C LEU A 111 17.68 -2.84 -3.36
N LEU A 112 18.08 -1.62 -3.73
CA LEU A 112 19.50 -1.25 -3.84
C LEU A 112 20.19 -1.20 -2.49
N VAL A 113 19.43 -1.05 -1.39
CA VAL A 113 20.00 -0.96 -0.04
C VAL A 113 20.52 -2.31 0.47
N ILE A 114 20.08 -3.42 -0.12
CA ILE A 114 20.30 -4.77 0.43
C ILE A 114 21.78 -5.04 0.64
N SER A 115 22.62 -4.80 -0.36
CA SER A 115 24.06 -5.10 -0.26
C SER A 115 24.73 -4.33 0.89
N GLU A 116 24.39 -3.05 1.05
CA GLU A 116 24.97 -2.22 2.10
C GLU A 116 24.40 -2.56 3.48
N LEU A 117 23.09 -2.80 3.58
CA LEU A 117 22.44 -3.23 4.80
C LEU A 117 23.05 -4.53 5.35
N LEU A 118 23.36 -5.51 4.50
CA LEU A 118 24.00 -6.75 4.94
C LEU A 118 25.37 -6.50 5.59
N LYS A 119 26.17 -5.56 5.04
CA LYS A 119 27.45 -5.18 5.65
C LYS A 119 27.25 -4.47 6.99
N LEU A 120 26.30 -3.54 7.05
CA LEU A 120 25.99 -2.80 8.28
C LEU A 120 25.48 -3.74 9.40
N ALA A 121 24.63 -4.70 9.05
CA ALA A 121 24.13 -5.72 9.97
C ALA A 121 25.28 -6.60 10.52
N GLN A 122 26.27 -6.93 9.69
CA GLN A 122 27.45 -7.67 10.12
C GLN A 122 28.34 -6.82 11.05
N ILE A 123 28.67 -5.60 10.65
CA ILE A 123 29.62 -4.71 11.35
C ILE A 123 29.06 -4.25 12.69
N TYR A 124 27.86 -3.68 12.69
CA TYR A 124 27.27 -3.06 13.87
C TYR A 124 26.33 -4.00 14.62
N GLY A 125 25.52 -4.75 13.87
CA GLY A 125 24.53 -5.67 14.43
C GLY A 125 25.11 -7.00 14.91
N ARG A 126 26.34 -7.35 14.50
CA ARG A 126 26.93 -8.69 14.70
C ARG A 126 26.01 -9.79 14.19
N MET A 127 25.44 -9.60 13.01
CA MET A 127 24.54 -10.54 12.35
C MET A 127 25.01 -10.80 10.92
N ASP A 128 25.40 -12.05 10.64
CA ASP A 128 25.85 -12.53 9.33
C ASP A 128 24.83 -13.46 8.66
N ILE A 129 23.71 -13.74 9.33
CA ILE A 129 22.70 -14.70 8.90
C ILE A 129 21.38 -13.98 8.68
N VAL A 130 20.93 -13.97 7.43
CA VAL A 130 19.57 -13.57 7.05
C VAL A 130 18.66 -14.81 7.15
N THR A 131 17.52 -14.65 7.81
CA THR A 131 16.56 -15.75 7.97
C THR A 131 15.39 -15.65 7.02
N ASN A 132 14.87 -14.45 6.79
CA ASN A 132 13.75 -14.20 5.89
C ASN A 132 13.96 -12.87 5.16
N VAL A 133 13.54 -12.83 3.90
CA VAL A 133 13.45 -11.62 3.09
C VAL A 133 12.10 -11.61 2.40
N TYR A 134 11.32 -10.57 2.63
CA TYR A 134 10.08 -10.30 1.92
C TYR A 134 10.23 -9.00 1.14
N TYR A 135 9.87 -9.04 -0.13
CA TYR A 135 9.68 -7.85 -0.93
C TYR A 135 8.34 -7.94 -1.63
N SER A 136 7.48 -6.95 -1.41
CA SER A 136 6.14 -6.87 -1.98
C SER A 136 5.84 -5.45 -2.44
N ARG A 137 4.93 -5.33 -3.41
CA ARG A 137 4.35 -4.07 -3.86
C ARG A 137 3.04 -4.30 -4.58
N LYS A 138 2.18 -3.29 -4.61
CA LYS A 138 1.05 -3.23 -5.55
C LYS A 138 1.56 -2.98 -6.96
N ASN A 139 0.75 -3.30 -7.97
CA ASN A 139 0.96 -2.78 -9.32
C ASN A 139 0.95 -1.24 -9.29
N PHE A 140 1.95 -0.65 -9.93
CA PHE A 140 2.09 0.80 -10.07
C PHE A 140 0.96 1.37 -10.91
N PHE A 141 0.59 2.62 -10.64
CA PHE A 141 -0.28 3.39 -11.51
C PHE A 141 0.38 3.60 -12.87
N CYS A 142 1.68 3.91 -12.90
CA CYS A 142 2.48 4.03 -14.13
C CYS A 142 3.72 3.10 -14.08
N PRO A 143 3.58 1.79 -14.36
CA PRO A 143 4.67 0.80 -14.27
C PRO A 143 5.93 1.15 -15.07
N GLN A 144 5.77 1.83 -16.20
CA GLN A 144 6.81 2.27 -17.14
C GLN A 144 7.80 3.28 -16.53
N LEU A 145 7.41 3.99 -15.47
CA LEU A 145 8.31 4.90 -14.77
C LEU A 145 9.28 4.17 -13.83
N HIS A 146 9.02 2.88 -13.53
CA HIS A 146 9.74 2.12 -12.50
C HIS A 146 10.38 0.83 -13.07
N ALA A 147 11.59 0.51 -12.62
CA ALA A 147 12.17 -0.80 -12.87
C ALA A 147 11.40 -1.88 -12.09
N THR A 148 10.77 -2.83 -12.81
CA THR A 148 9.96 -3.88 -12.19
C THR A 148 10.82 -5.06 -11.74
N TYR A 149 10.83 -5.32 -10.44
CA TYR A 149 11.36 -6.53 -9.84
C TYR A 149 10.37 -7.06 -8.81
N LEU A 150 10.09 -8.36 -8.80
CA LEU A 150 9.41 -9.08 -7.71
C LEU A 150 10.37 -10.18 -7.25
N TYR A 151 10.98 -10.02 -6.07
CA TYR A 151 11.89 -11.02 -5.51
C TYR A 151 11.34 -11.53 -4.18
N THR A 152 10.89 -12.78 -4.15
CA THR A 152 10.81 -13.54 -2.89
C THR A 152 12.06 -14.40 -2.78
N LEU A 153 13.09 -13.94 -2.07
CA LEU A 153 14.28 -14.76 -1.81
C LEU A 153 14.19 -15.34 -0.40
N THR A 154 13.57 -16.52 -0.28
CA THR A 154 13.70 -17.32 0.94
C THR A 154 15.00 -18.10 0.85
N SER A 155 16.11 -17.51 1.33
CA SER A 155 17.27 -18.34 1.68
C SER A 155 16.81 -19.24 2.82
N SER A 156 16.86 -20.56 2.66
CA SER A 156 16.60 -21.48 3.76
C SER A 156 17.88 -21.56 4.60
N PRO A 157 17.92 -20.98 5.82
CA PRO A 157 19.04 -21.25 6.71
C PRO A 157 19.09 -22.76 7.00
N PRO A 158 20.25 -23.32 7.38
CA PRO A 158 20.32 -24.68 7.92
C PRO A 158 19.20 -24.94 8.93
N LYS A 159 18.57 -26.12 8.90
CA LYS A 159 17.41 -26.48 9.76
C LYS A 159 17.61 -26.16 11.24
N ALA A 160 18.85 -26.25 11.74
CA ALA A 160 19.21 -25.89 13.12
C ALA A 160 19.01 -24.40 13.44
N ILE A 161 19.32 -23.51 12.48
CA ILE A 161 19.09 -22.07 12.61
C ILE A 161 17.60 -21.76 12.53
N ILE A 162 16.85 -22.42 11.64
CA ILE A 162 15.38 -22.29 11.57
C ILE A 162 14.74 -22.69 12.92
N ALA A 163 15.19 -23.79 13.51
CA ALA A 163 14.69 -24.26 14.82
C ALA A 163 15.03 -23.29 15.97
N ALA A 164 16.21 -22.67 15.94
CA ALA A 164 16.63 -21.67 16.93
C ALA A 164 16.02 -20.28 16.70
N HIS A 165 15.64 -19.95 15.46
CA HIS A 165 15.09 -18.66 15.05
C HIS A 165 13.57 -18.61 15.09
N HIS A 166 12.87 -19.76 15.02
CA HIS A 166 11.41 -19.80 15.04
C HIS A 166 10.84 -18.75 16.01
N PRO A 167 10.11 -17.73 15.50
CA PRO A 167 9.65 -16.64 16.32
C PRO A 167 8.94 -17.25 17.52
N LYS A 168 9.43 -16.97 18.73
CA LYS A 168 8.76 -17.41 19.96
C LYS A 168 7.47 -16.62 20.20
N LEU A 169 7.30 -15.54 19.45
CA LEU A 169 6.17 -14.63 19.53
C LEU A 169 5.31 -14.73 18.26
N PRO A 170 3.99 -14.51 18.36
CA PRO A 170 3.13 -14.33 17.20
C PRO A 170 3.61 -13.17 16.35
N ASP A 171 3.60 -13.35 15.03
CA ASP A 171 3.93 -12.32 14.05
C ASP A 171 2.90 -12.32 12.91
N HIS A 172 2.44 -11.15 12.54
CA HIS A 172 1.48 -10.94 11.47
C HIS A 172 1.60 -9.51 10.96
N THR A 173 1.25 -9.29 9.71
CA THR A 173 1.23 -7.96 9.10
C THR A 173 -0.04 -7.83 8.28
N LEU A 174 -0.88 -6.86 8.62
CA LEU A 174 -2.03 -6.43 7.83
C LEU A 174 -1.62 -5.24 6.98
N GLU A 175 -1.86 -5.33 5.67
CA GLU A 175 -1.70 -4.23 4.71
C GLU A 175 -3.03 -3.98 4.01
N LEU A 176 -3.48 -2.72 3.99
CA LEU A 176 -4.61 -2.23 3.22
C LEU A 176 -4.11 -1.18 2.24
N GLN A 177 -4.34 -1.40 0.96
CA GLN A 177 -3.91 -0.51 -0.13
C GLN A 177 -5.14 0.00 -0.87
N MET A 178 -5.43 1.29 -0.75
CA MET A 178 -6.73 1.90 -1.03
C MET A 178 -6.62 2.91 -2.19
N THR A 179 -7.62 2.89 -3.08
CA THR A 179 -7.73 3.82 -4.22
C THR A 179 -9.16 4.30 -4.38
N GLY A 180 -9.32 5.45 -5.04
CA GLY A 180 -10.64 6.07 -5.25
C GLY A 180 -11.25 6.52 -3.93
N ILE A 181 -10.48 7.31 -3.18
CA ILE A 181 -10.92 7.89 -1.91
C ILE A 181 -11.71 9.18 -2.23
N PRO A 182 -12.89 9.40 -1.64
CA PRO A 182 -13.71 10.57 -1.89
C PRO A 182 -12.96 11.88 -1.60
N ALA A 183 -13.19 12.90 -2.44
CA ALA A 183 -12.47 14.17 -2.34
C ALA A 183 -12.67 14.87 -0.99
N GLU A 184 -13.84 14.74 -0.37
CA GLU A 184 -14.12 15.29 0.96
C GLU A 184 -13.28 14.64 2.06
N VAL A 185 -12.90 13.36 1.89
CA VAL A 185 -11.98 12.67 2.80
C VAL A 185 -10.55 13.13 2.55
N LEU A 186 -10.13 13.24 1.28
CA LEU A 186 -8.78 13.67 0.90
C LEU A 186 -8.48 15.12 1.31
N ARG A 187 -9.49 16.00 1.28
CA ARG A 187 -9.31 17.44 1.57
C ARG A 187 -8.73 17.71 2.96
N ILE A 188 -9.02 16.83 3.93
CA ILE A 188 -8.50 16.91 5.31
C ILE A 188 -6.97 16.95 5.32
N TYR A 189 -6.32 16.29 4.36
CA TYR A 189 -4.86 16.17 4.24
C TYR A 189 -4.25 17.33 3.45
N SER A 190 -4.66 18.56 3.79
CA SER A 190 -4.16 19.78 3.17
C SER A 190 -3.91 20.87 4.21
N TRP A 191 -2.94 21.74 3.94
CA TRP A 191 -2.67 22.92 4.77
C TRP A 191 -3.83 23.90 4.83
N ALA A 192 -4.70 23.89 3.82
CA ALA A 192 -5.90 24.74 3.79
C ALA A 192 -6.94 24.29 4.81
N GLU A 193 -7.12 22.97 4.98
CA GLU A 193 -8.03 22.43 5.97
C GLU A 193 -7.39 22.34 7.34
N CYS A 194 -6.14 21.89 7.44
CA CYS A 194 -5.44 21.65 8.70
C CYS A 194 -4.24 22.61 8.85
N PRO A 195 -4.48 23.90 9.15
CA PRO A 195 -3.41 24.90 9.24
C PRO A 195 -2.44 24.65 10.40
N SER A 196 -2.83 23.85 11.39
CA SER A 196 -1.97 23.47 12.52
C SER A 196 -1.04 22.29 12.19
N GLY A 197 -1.11 21.74 10.96
CA GLY A 197 -0.25 20.68 10.47
C GLY A 197 -0.79 19.27 10.70
N ALA A 198 0.12 18.29 10.65
CA ALA A 198 -0.22 16.86 10.56
C ALA A 198 -1.02 16.33 11.76
N ALA A 199 -0.71 16.77 12.99
CA ALA A 199 -1.45 16.38 14.18
C ALA A 199 -2.95 16.75 14.11
N GLU A 200 -3.28 17.86 13.44
CA GLU A 200 -4.67 18.24 13.19
C GLU A 200 -5.33 17.30 12.17
N CYS A 201 -4.63 16.94 11.09
CA CYS A 201 -5.10 15.93 10.13
C CYS A 201 -5.40 14.61 10.83
N THR A 202 -4.46 14.09 11.62
CA THR A 202 -4.57 12.81 12.36
C THR A 202 -5.79 12.80 13.28
N LYS A 203 -6.06 13.92 13.95
CA LYS A 203 -7.24 14.08 14.81
C LYS A 203 -8.53 14.17 14.00
N ARG A 204 -8.58 15.03 12.97
CA ARG A 204 -9.80 15.31 12.19
C ARG A 204 -10.23 14.16 11.29
N SER A 205 -9.28 13.37 10.79
CA SER A 205 -9.57 12.20 9.96
C SER A 205 -10.13 11.01 10.75
N GLY A 206 -10.01 11.02 12.08
CA GLY A 206 -10.37 9.88 12.93
C GLY A 206 -9.27 8.81 13.03
N ILE A 207 -8.06 9.06 12.52
CA ILE A 207 -6.93 8.12 12.64
C ILE A 207 -6.63 7.80 14.11
N LEU A 208 -6.76 8.77 15.02
CA LEU A 208 -6.54 8.52 16.46
C LEU A 208 -7.42 7.40 17.03
N ASP A 209 -8.63 7.20 16.50
CA ASP A 209 -9.56 6.16 16.96
C ASP A 209 -9.18 4.75 16.45
N LEU A 210 -8.25 4.67 15.49
CA LEU A 210 -7.66 3.42 15.00
C LEU A 210 -6.57 2.89 15.92
N LEU A 211 -5.95 3.76 16.72
CA LEU A 211 -4.70 3.49 17.40
C LEU A 211 -4.94 3.17 18.88
N PRO A 212 -4.17 2.27 19.49
CA PRO A 212 -4.13 2.15 20.94
C PRO A 212 -3.77 3.47 21.62
N ARG A 213 -4.28 3.71 22.83
CA ARG A 213 -4.09 4.99 23.54
C ARG A 213 -2.63 5.32 23.84
N GLU A 214 -1.78 4.30 23.94
CA GLU A 214 -0.36 4.44 24.27
C GLU A 214 0.52 4.65 23.04
N THR A 215 -0.07 4.74 21.83
CA THR A 215 0.68 4.89 20.58
C THR A 215 1.40 6.23 20.54
N LEU A 216 2.71 6.18 20.33
CA LEU A 216 3.52 7.35 20.04
C LEU A 216 3.49 7.63 18.55
N ILE A 217 3.11 8.85 18.17
CA ILE A 217 2.86 9.22 16.77
C ILE A 217 3.95 10.19 16.29
N GLN A 218 4.42 9.94 15.07
CA GLN A 218 5.18 10.87 14.25
C GLN A 218 4.44 11.07 12.94
N ASP A 219 3.84 12.24 12.77
CA ASP A 219 3.14 12.58 11.56
C ASP A 219 3.79 13.76 10.86
N GLU A 220 3.67 13.80 9.53
CA GLU A 220 4.01 14.98 8.78
C GLU A 220 3.14 15.20 7.53
N LEU A 221 2.81 16.48 7.33
CA LEU A 221 1.98 16.97 6.24
C LEU A 221 2.87 17.42 5.07
N PHE A 222 3.31 16.44 4.26
CA PHE A 222 4.07 16.63 3.03
C PHE A 222 3.20 16.50 1.77
N LYS A 223 3.83 16.62 0.60
CA LYS A 223 3.29 16.15 -0.68
C LYS A 223 4.12 14.95 -1.14
N PRO A 224 3.71 13.70 -0.90
CA PRO A 224 2.46 13.21 -0.26
C PRO A 224 2.47 13.29 1.27
N VAL A 225 1.32 13.15 1.94
CA VAL A 225 1.17 13.18 3.41
C VAL A 225 1.54 11.83 4.03
N GLY A 226 2.34 11.80 5.09
CA GLY A 226 2.84 10.56 5.70
C GLY A 226 2.74 10.55 7.23
N MET A 227 2.34 9.41 7.82
CA MET A 227 2.17 9.26 9.27
C MET A 227 2.66 7.88 9.75
N ASN A 228 3.55 7.91 10.74
CA ASN A 228 4.02 6.75 11.50
C ASN A 228 3.44 6.74 12.90
N GLY A 229 2.95 5.59 13.34
CA GLY A 229 2.62 5.29 14.72
C GLY A 229 3.51 4.16 15.22
N VAL A 230 4.23 4.40 16.30
CA VAL A 230 4.92 3.34 17.05
C VAL A 230 4.14 3.06 18.30
N ILE A 231 3.80 1.80 18.51
CA ILE A 231 3.05 1.36 19.68
C ILE A 231 4.09 0.82 20.67
N ASP A 232 3.90 -0.41 21.13
CA ASP A 232 4.69 -1.04 22.16
C ASP A 232 5.17 -2.41 21.63
N HIS A 233 6.26 -2.95 22.18
CA HIS A 233 6.75 -4.30 21.88
C HIS A 233 6.97 -4.68 20.38
N ASP A 234 7.69 -3.84 19.61
CA ASP A 234 7.92 -4.01 18.15
C ASP A 234 6.62 -3.96 17.32
N GLU A 235 5.55 -3.39 17.87
CA GLU A 235 4.31 -3.12 17.15
C GLU A 235 4.31 -1.70 16.58
N TYR A 236 3.87 -1.57 15.34
CA TYR A 236 3.77 -0.31 14.63
C TYR A 236 2.48 -0.24 13.82
N VAL A 237 2.15 0.99 13.45
CA VAL A 237 1.18 1.34 12.42
C VAL A 237 1.88 2.33 11.49
N THR A 238 1.67 2.23 10.18
CA THR A 238 2.08 3.27 9.24
C THR A 238 0.94 3.56 8.28
N ILE A 239 0.76 4.83 7.97
CA ILE A 239 -0.27 5.34 7.08
C ILE A 239 0.40 6.32 6.11
N HIS A 240 0.20 6.10 4.82
CA HIS A 240 0.66 7.02 3.78
C HIS A 240 -0.49 7.42 2.88
N ILE A 241 -0.59 8.71 2.55
CA ILE A 241 -1.71 9.28 1.82
C ILE A 241 -1.17 10.22 0.74
N THR A 242 -1.50 9.90 -0.50
CA THR A 242 -1.33 10.75 -1.68
C THR A 242 -2.71 11.34 -2.00
N PRO A 243 -3.01 12.58 -1.58
CA PRO A 243 -4.37 13.14 -1.63
C PRO A 243 -4.79 13.71 -2.99
N GLU A 244 -3.90 13.75 -3.97
CA GLU A 244 -4.18 14.26 -5.31
C GLU A 244 -5.27 13.42 -5.99
N PRO A 245 -6.44 14.02 -6.36
CA PRO A 245 -7.60 13.26 -6.85
C PRO A 245 -7.31 12.33 -8.04
N GLU A 246 -6.41 12.75 -8.92
CA GLU A 246 -6.08 12.09 -10.17
C GLU A 246 -5.37 10.74 -9.98
N PHE A 247 -4.60 10.61 -8.91
CA PHE A 247 -3.82 9.41 -8.59
C PHE A 247 -3.88 9.08 -7.10
N CYS A 248 -5.02 9.40 -6.46
CA CYS A 248 -5.16 9.29 -5.02
C CYS A 248 -4.88 7.88 -4.53
N TYR A 249 -4.14 7.80 -3.43
CA TYR A 249 -3.74 6.55 -2.84
C TYR A 249 -3.67 6.71 -1.32
N ALA A 250 -4.12 5.69 -0.60
CA ALA A 250 -3.77 5.58 0.81
C ALA A 250 -3.38 4.15 1.15
N SER A 251 -2.48 4.01 2.11
CA SER A 251 -2.13 2.74 2.70
C SER A 251 -2.29 2.77 4.21
N PHE A 252 -2.61 1.61 4.77
CA PHE A 252 -2.58 1.35 6.18
C PHE A 252 -1.86 0.02 6.39
N GLU A 253 -0.82 0.01 7.21
CA GLU A 253 -0.10 -1.21 7.57
C GLU A 253 0.11 -1.30 9.07
N THR A 254 -0.03 -2.50 9.62
CA THR A 254 0.23 -2.74 11.03
C THR A 254 0.57 -4.20 11.32
N ASN A 255 1.43 -4.41 12.31
CA ASN A 255 1.64 -5.70 12.97
C ASN A 255 1.08 -5.75 14.40
N HIS A 256 0.22 -4.79 14.76
CA HIS A 256 -0.36 -4.70 16.09
C HIS A 256 -1.19 -5.94 16.43
N ARG A 257 -0.96 -6.50 17.62
CA ARG A 257 -1.54 -7.76 18.06
C ARG A 257 -2.78 -7.60 18.93
N ARG A 258 -3.14 -6.39 19.36
CA ARG A 258 -4.35 -6.21 20.17
C ARG A 258 -5.55 -5.98 19.25
N GLY A 259 -6.60 -6.77 19.49
CA GLY A 259 -7.88 -6.60 18.82
C GLY A 259 -8.02 -7.40 17.52
N CYS A 260 -9.20 -7.31 16.92
CA CYS A 260 -9.55 -8.07 15.73
C CYS A 260 -9.18 -7.30 14.46
N LEU A 261 -8.29 -7.85 13.64
CA LEU A 261 -7.86 -7.23 12.37
C LEU A 261 -9.01 -7.05 11.36
N PHE A 262 -10.05 -7.89 11.45
CA PHE A 262 -11.27 -7.73 10.68
C PHE A 262 -12.03 -6.45 11.06
N GLU A 263 -12.25 -6.23 12.36
CA GLU A 263 -12.89 -4.99 12.83
C GLU A 263 -11.99 -3.77 12.64
N GLN A 264 -10.67 -3.91 12.81
CA GLN A 264 -9.71 -2.85 12.49
C GLN A 264 -9.84 -2.42 11.03
N THR A 265 -9.96 -3.39 10.11
CA THR A 265 -10.16 -3.11 8.68
C THR A 265 -11.45 -2.34 8.45
N ARG A 266 -12.57 -2.71 9.09
CA ARG A 266 -13.82 -1.93 9.00
C ARG A 266 -13.65 -0.49 9.46
N LYS A 267 -12.95 -0.26 10.57
CA LYS A 267 -12.67 1.11 11.06
C LYS A 267 -11.85 1.92 10.05
N VAL A 268 -10.80 1.32 9.46
CA VAL A 268 -10.00 1.97 8.41
C VAL A 268 -10.86 2.32 7.20
N LEU A 269 -11.72 1.40 6.76
CA LEU A 269 -12.62 1.63 5.61
C LEU A 269 -13.68 2.70 5.89
N ASN A 270 -14.13 2.86 7.14
CA ASN A 270 -15.06 3.93 7.53
C ASN A 270 -14.43 5.32 7.44
N ILE A 271 -13.11 5.42 7.68
CA ILE A 271 -12.35 6.66 7.53
C ILE A 271 -12.11 6.97 6.06
N TYR A 272 -11.48 6.04 5.33
CA TYR A 272 -10.99 6.32 3.99
C TYR A 272 -12.03 6.13 2.90
N LYS A 273 -13.05 5.31 3.13
CA LYS A 273 -14.12 5.06 2.17
C LYS A 273 -13.58 4.87 0.74
N PRO A 274 -12.63 3.96 0.46
CA PRO A 274 -12.18 3.73 -0.91
C PRO A 274 -13.29 3.12 -1.78
N THR A 275 -13.25 3.36 -3.09
CA THR A 275 -14.04 2.57 -4.06
C THR A 275 -13.43 1.19 -4.30
N ARG A 276 -12.11 1.03 -4.09
CA ARG A 276 -11.41 -0.24 -4.25
C ARG A 276 -10.22 -0.33 -3.31
N PHE A 277 -10.02 -1.49 -2.71
CA PHE A 277 -8.81 -1.76 -1.93
C PHE A 277 -8.32 -3.21 -2.04
N ILE A 278 -7.02 -3.38 -1.84
CA ILE A 278 -6.36 -4.68 -1.69
C ILE A 278 -6.04 -4.88 -0.21
N LEU A 279 -6.32 -6.08 0.29
CA LEU A 279 -5.95 -6.54 1.61
C LEU A 279 -4.91 -7.64 1.49
N THR A 280 -3.80 -7.49 2.20
CA THR A 280 -2.83 -8.57 2.43
C THR A 280 -2.70 -8.81 3.93
N LEU A 281 -2.76 -10.07 4.35
CA LEU A 281 -2.60 -10.44 5.76
C LEU A 281 -1.64 -11.62 5.88
N PHE A 282 -0.40 -11.34 6.30
CA PHE A 282 0.58 -12.34 6.70
C PHE A 282 0.28 -12.79 8.13
N ALA A 283 0.33 -14.10 8.39
CA ALA A 283 0.15 -14.64 9.73
C ALA A 283 1.01 -15.88 9.96
N SER A 284 1.93 -15.78 10.91
CA SER A 284 2.77 -16.88 11.35
C SER A 284 1.97 -17.99 12.02
N LYS A 285 2.63 -19.11 12.36
CA LYS A 285 1.97 -20.22 13.06
C LYS A 285 1.39 -19.88 14.41
N LEU A 286 2.01 -18.94 15.11
CA LEU A 286 1.63 -18.57 16.48
C LEU A 286 0.56 -17.47 16.52
N SER A 287 0.31 -16.78 15.41
CA SER A 287 -0.66 -15.67 15.32
C SER A 287 -2.09 -16.19 15.15
N VAL A 288 -2.65 -16.75 16.22
CA VAL A 288 -3.98 -17.36 16.23
C VAL A 288 -5.06 -16.35 15.84
N GLU A 289 -5.02 -15.12 16.39
CA GLU A 289 -6.02 -14.09 16.13
C GLU A 289 -5.96 -13.55 14.69
N ALA A 290 -4.75 -13.36 14.14
CA ALA A 290 -4.58 -12.99 12.74
C ALA A 290 -5.10 -14.09 11.80
N ARG A 291 -4.87 -15.36 12.14
CA ARG A 291 -5.43 -16.51 11.38
C ARG A 291 -6.94 -16.61 11.49
N ALA A 292 -7.51 -16.29 12.65
CA ALA A 292 -8.96 -16.17 12.78
C ALA A 292 -9.47 -15.06 11.85
N SER A 293 -8.82 -13.89 11.82
CA SER A 293 -9.16 -12.80 10.90
C SER A 293 -9.04 -13.22 9.42
N GLN A 294 -8.00 -13.98 9.05
CA GLN A 294 -7.88 -14.57 7.71
C GLN A 294 -9.09 -15.45 7.35
N GLN A 295 -9.62 -16.24 8.30
CA GLN A 295 -10.82 -17.06 8.08
C GLN A 295 -12.08 -16.21 7.96
N ARG A 296 -12.20 -15.13 8.74
CA ARG A 296 -13.33 -14.18 8.63
C ARG A 296 -13.34 -13.54 7.25
N PHE A 297 -12.23 -12.97 6.79
CA PHE A 297 -12.12 -12.40 5.44
C PHE A 297 -12.32 -13.41 4.31
N TRP A 298 -12.17 -14.71 4.56
CA TRP A 298 -12.47 -15.76 3.59
C TRP A 298 -13.96 -16.08 3.52
N LYS A 299 -14.64 -16.12 4.68
CA LYS A 299 -16.00 -16.68 4.80
C LYS A 299 -17.08 -15.61 4.87
N GLU A 300 -16.83 -14.55 5.63
CA GLU A 300 -17.79 -13.49 5.90
C GLU A 300 -17.81 -12.48 4.76
N GLU A 301 -18.94 -11.80 4.64
CA GLU A 301 -19.07 -10.61 3.81
C GLU A 301 -18.52 -9.39 4.56
N LEU A 302 -18.02 -8.43 3.79
CA LEU A 302 -17.57 -7.15 4.33
C LEU A 302 -18.57 -6.08 3.89
N GLU A 303 -19.35 -5.60 4.84
CA GLU A 303 -20.41 -4.61 4.62
C GLU A 303 -19.94 -3.44 3.73
N GLY A 304 -20.72 -3.14 2.68
CA GLY A 304 -20.42 -2.09 1.70
C GLY A 304 -19.39 -2.46 0.62
N TYR A 305 -18.82 -3.67 0.66
CA TYR A 305 -17.80 -4.10 -0.30
C TYR A 305 -18.04 -5.52 -0.83
N LYS A 306 -17.99 -5.65 -2.16
CA LYS A 306 -17.94 -6.93 -2.85
C LYS A 306 -16.49 -7.43 -2.91
N ARG A 307 -16.26 -8.67 -2.45
CA ARG A 307 -14.99 -9.38 -2.60
C ARG A 307 -14.84 -9.88 -4.04
N ALA A 308 -14.04 -9.18 -4.84
CA ALA A 308 -13.80 -9.49 -6.26
C ALA A 308 -12.83 -10.66 -6.45
N SER A 309 -11.84 -10.80 -5.56
CA SER A 309 -10.90 -11.92 -5.56
C SER A 309 -10.44 -12.22 -4.15
N VAL A 310 -10.14 -13.50 -3.86
CA VAL A 310 -9.53 -13.93 -2.60
C VAL A 310 -8.63 -15.13 -2.84
N GLN A 311 -7.43 -15.09 -2.29
CA GLN A 311 -6.40 -16.12 -2.42
C GLN A 311 -5.74 -16.38 -1.07
N MET A 312 -5.39 -17.63 -0.81
CA MET A 312 -4.70 -18.04 0.41
C MET A 312 -3.45 -18.82 0.05
N LEU A 313 -2.30 -18.33 0.50
CA LEU A 313 -1.00 -18.91 0.23
C LEU A 313 -0.40 -19.46 1.51
N ARG A 314 0.37 -20.53 1.37
CA ARG A 314 1.16 -21.09 2.46
C ARG A 314 2.63 -20.94 2.11
N LEU A 315 3.31 -20.06 2.82
CA LEU A 315 4.76 -19.93 2.81
C LEU A 315 5.38 -20.89 3.83
N GLN A 316 6.71 -20.92 3.89
CA GLN A 316 7.45 -21.81 4.79
C GLN A 316 7.10 -21.55 6.27
N GLN A 317 6.97 -20.28 6.65
CA GLN A 317 6.69 -19.86 8.02
C GLN A 317 5.28 -19.29 8.20
N ASP A 318 4.70 -18.72 7.14
CA ASP A 318 3.48 -17.91 7.21
C ASP A 318 2.34 -18.45 6.34
N LYS A 319 1.12 -18.07 6.69
CA LYS A 319 -0.01 -18.08 5.77
C LYS A 319 -0.27 -16.65 5.32
N VAL A 320 -0.54 -16.45 4.05
CA VAL A 320 -0.83 -15.12 3.48
C VAL A 320 -2.22 -15.16 2.87
N LEU A 321 -3.10 -14.29 3.34
CA LEU A 321 -4.35 -14.00 2.66
C LEU A 321 -4.14 -12.78 1.77
N PHE A 322 -4.56 -12.88 0.53
CA PHE A 322 -4.68 -11.74 -0.38
C PHE A 322 -6.15 -11.62 -0.81
N ALA A 323 -6.71 -10.42 -0.78
CA ALA A 323 -8.07 -10.18 -1.22
C ALA A 323 -8.23 -8.82 -1.91
N LEU A 324 -8.99 -8.79 -2.99
CA LEU A 324 -9.38 -7.58 -3.69
C LEU A 324 -10.86 -7.30 -3.41
N PHE A 325 -11.16 -6.09 -2.95
CA PHE A 325 -12.51 -5.63 -2.66
C PHE A 325 -12.84 -4.38 -3.49
N VAL A 326 -14.08 -4.31 -3.94
CA VAL A 326 -14.66 -3.18 -4.68
C VAL A 326 -15.94 -2.76 -3.96
N ARG A 327 -16.19 -1.46 -3.81
CA ARG A 327 -17.40 -0.93 -3.20
C ARG A 327 -18.64 -1.44 -3.93
N ASP A 328 -19.67 -1.78 -3.16
CA ASP A 328 -20.97 -2.13 -3.71
C ASP A 328 -21.76 -0.85 -4.03
N ASN A 329 -21.90 -0.52 -5.31
CA ASN A 329 -22.62 0.68 -5.76
C ASN A 329 -24.15 0.54 -5.64
N THR A 330 -24.68 -0.64 -5.30
CA THR A 330 -26.13 -0.85 -5.20
C THR A 330 -26.79 -0.11 -4.03
N GLN A 331 -26.02 0.43 -3.09
CA GLN A 331 -26.56 1.25 -2.00
C GLN A 331 -26.60 2.76 -2.31
N GLU A 332 -25.93 3.24 -3.36
CA GLU A 332 -25.93 4.67 -3.74
C GLU A 332 -27.15 5.06 -4.59
N GLU A 333 -27.89 4.11 -5.17
CA GLU A 333 -29.10 4.40 -5.98
C GLU A 333 -30.26 4.99 -5.15
N ASN A 334 -30.28 4.81 -3.83
CA ASN A 334 -31.28 5.40 -2.93
C ASN A 334 -30.96 6.83 -2.48
N ASP A 335 -29.79 7.38 -2.84
CA ASP A 335 -29.39 8.76 -2.51
C ASP A 335 -29.09 9.58 -3.79
N SER A 336 -29.89 9.31 -4.84
CA SER A 336 -29.79 9.90 -6.17
C SER A 336 -30.22 11.39 -6.17
N SER A 337 -29.31 12.26 -5.72
CA SER A 337 -29.31 13.68 -6.11
C SER A 337 -27.95 14.20 -6.63
N TYR A 338 -26.95 13.33 -6.80
CA TYR A 338 -25.63 13.73 -7.29
C TYR A 338 -25.12 12.81 -8.42
N PHE A 339 -25.75 12.91 -9.59
CA PHE A 339 -25.08 12.59 -10.85
C PHE A 339 -24.93 13.86 -11.67
N TYR A 340 -23.68 14.26 -11.92
CA TYR A 340 -23.35 15.21 -12.98
C TYR A 340 -23.23 14.41 -14.28
N ASP A 341 -24.17 14.63 -15.21
CA ASP A 341 -24.07 14.23 -16.60
C ASP A 341 -22.86 14.92 -17.25
N GLN A 342 -21.85 14.14 -17.64
CA GLN A 342 -20.86 14.55 -18.63
C GLN A 342 -21.12 13.82 -19.94
N GLU A 343 -22.20 14.17 -20.63
CA GLU A 343 -22.32 13.96 -22.08
C GLU A 343 -23.48 14.78 -22.66
N ASN A 344 -23.36 16.11 -22.62
CA ASN A 344 -24.16 17.01 -23.48
C ASN A 344 -23.36 18.29 -23.81
N VAL A 345 -22.32 18.13 -24.63
CA VAL A 345 -21.78 19.27 -25.38
C VAL A 345 -22.51 19.34 -26.72
N GLN A 346 -23.46 20.27 -26.79
CA GLN A 346 -24.15 20.67 -28.01
C GLN A 346 -23.17 21.03 -29.12
N LEU A 347 -23.18 20.26 -30.21
CA LEU A 347 -22.66 20.67 -31.51
C LEU A 347 -23.59 21.74 -32.10
N LYS A 348 -23.19 23.01 -32.03
CA LYS A 348 -23.78 24.10 -32.84
C LYS A 348 -23.00 24.28 -34.15
N ASN A 349 -23.68 23.93 -35.23
CA ASN A 349 -23.65 24.48 -36.59
C ASN A 349 -22.28 24.77 -37.24
N THR A 350 -22.00 24.01 -38.30
CA THR A 350 -21.47 24.59 -39.53
C THR A 350 -22.22 24.02 -40.72
N GLN A 351 -23.04 24.87 -41.35
CA GLN A 351 -23.73 24.58 -42.61
C GLN A 351 -22.69 24.40 -43.72
N VAL A 352 -22.72 23.26 -44.42
CA VAL A 352 -22.18 23.17 -45.78
C VAL A 352 -23.33 22.80 -46.70
N LYS A 353 -23.66 23.76 -47.58
CA LYS A 353 -24.58 23.59 -48.70
C LYS A 353 -23.92 22.68 -49.74
N THR A 354 -24.61 21.63 -50.17
CA THR A 354 -24.52 21.14 -51.55
C THR A 354 -25.93 20.86 -52.08
N LYS A 355 -26.24 21.53 -53.19
CA LYS A 355 -27.45 21.40 -53.98
C LYS A 355 -27.41 20.11 -54.81
N GLY A 356 -28.58 19.49 -54.96
CA GLY A 356 -29.09 19.06 -56.27
C GLY A 356 -29.02 17.56 -56.56
N GLY A 357 -30.20 16.97 -56.79
CA GLY A 357 -30.34 15.69 -57.50
C GLY A 357 -31.54 14.89 -57.02
N ASN A 358 -32.72 15.12 -57.62
CA ASN A 358 -33.84 14.19 -57.61
C ASN A 358 -33.40 12.84 -58.20
N ASP A 359 -33.88 11.73 -57.66
CA ASP A 359 -34.64 10.75 -58.47
C ASP A 359 -35.34 9.70 -57.60
N ASP A 360 -36.56 9.40 -58.02
CA ASP A 360 -37.49 8.40 -57.51
C ASP A 360 -36.95 6.97 -57.65
N GLY A 361 -37.28 6.08 -56.71
CA GLY A 361 -36.94 4.66 -56.87
C GLY A 361 -37.40 3.76 -55.73
N ARG A 362 -38.60 3.19 -55.88
CA ARG A 362 -39.14 2.08 -55.09
C ARG A 362 -38.22 0.83 -55.09
N CYS A 363 -38.46 0.00 -54.06
CA CYS A 363 -38.46 -1.47 -54.05
C CYS A 363 -37.34 -2.22 -53.28
N ASN A 364 -37.84 -2.96 -52.28
CA ASN A 364 -37.59 -4.37 -51.96
C ASN A 364 -36.45 -4.74 -51.00
N GLU A 365 -36.87 -5.27 -49.84
CA GLU A 365 -36.21 -6.35 -49.11
C GLU A 365 -35.93 -7.56 -50.03
N PRO A 366 -34.93 -8.40 -49.69
CA PRO A 366 -35.34 -9.64 -49.02
C PRO A 366 -34.31 -10.27 -48.04
N ARG A 367 -34.90 -10.97 -47.06
CA ARG A 367 -34.46 -12.18 -46.33
C ARG A 367 -33.24 -12.16 -45.41
#